data_AF-A0A2N6BJX2-F1
#
_entry.id   AF-A0A2N6BJX2-F1
#
_cell.length_a   1.000
_cell.length_b   1.000
_cell.length_c   1.000
_cell.angle_alpha   90.00
_cell.angle_beta   90.00
_cell.angle_gamma   90.00
#
_symmetry.space_group_name_H-M   'P 1'
#
loop_
_entity.id
_entity.type
_entity.pdbx_description
1 polymer ?
#
loop_
_entity_poly.entity_id
_entity_poly.type
_entity_poly.pdbx_seq_one_letter_code
_entity_poly.pdbx_strand_id
1 'polypeptide(L)' 'AEDFVVPPDQSRDMAASLRARGTPVSYVEFAGEGHGFRRSDTIIAALMSEYAFYAAILGLSPEEELPAISIDNFPPPA' A
#
# COMPACT_ATOMS: atom_id res chain seq x y z
N ALA A 1 -4.87 2.07 12.71
CA ALA A 1 -5.88 1.05 12.36
C ALA A 1 -6.49 0.44 13.63
N GLU A 2 -7.75 0.03 13.54
CA GLU A 2 -8.59 -0.54 14.61
C GLU A 2 -9.12 -1.94 14.20
N ASP A 3 -8.36 -2.67 13.39
CA ASP A 3 -8.72 -4.03 12.97
C ASP A 3 -8.39 -5.05 14.07
N PHE A 4 -9.42 -5.62 14.68
CA PHE A 4 -9.29 -6.66 15.70
C PHE A 4 -9.39 -8.09 15.14
N VAL A 5 -9.82 -8.25 13.89
CA VAL A 5 -9.90 -9.56 13.20
C VAL A 5 -8.52 -9.92 12.65
N VAL A 6 -7.86 -8.96 11.99
CA VAL A 6 -6.48 -9.05 11.54
C VAL A 6 -5.71 -7.88 12.16
N PRO A 7 -5.03 -8.10 13.31
CA PRO A 7 -4.29 -7.04 13.99
C PRO A 7 -3.28 -6.32 13.08
N PRO A 8 -3.14 -4.98 13.19
CA PRO A 8 -2.27 -4.19 12.32
C PRO A 8 -0.82 -4.67 12.30
N ASP A 9 -0.33 -5.19 13.42
CA ASP A 9 1.04 -5.67 13.56
C ASP A 9 1.39 -6.78 12.54
N GLN A 10 0.43 -7.61 12.13
CA GLN A 10 0.68 -8.61 11.08
C GLN A 10 1.07 -7.96 9.74
N SER A 11 0.37 -6.90 9.37
CA SER A 11 0.66 -6.14 8.14
C SER A 11 1.98 -5.36 8.25
N ARG A 12 2.28 -4.81 9.44
CA ARG A 12 3.54 -4.09 9.72
C ARG A 12 4.75 -5.02 9.63
N ASP A 13 4.65 -6.20 10.24
CA ASP A 13 5.69 -7.22 10.21
C ASP A 13 5.95 -7.72 8.80
N MET A 14 4.88 -7.96 8.02
CA MET A 14 5.00 -8.34 6.61
C MET A 14 5.73 -7.26 5.80
N ALA A 15 5.31 -5.99 5.93
CA ALA A 15 5.96 -4.88 5.23
C ALA A 15 7.43 -4.72 5.64
N ALA A 16 7.75 -4.83 6.93
CA ALA A 16 9.12 -4.77 7.44
C ALA A 16 9.99 -5.92 6.87
N SER A 17 9.46 -7.14 6.81
CA SER A 17 10.15 -8.30 6.24
C SER A 17 10.44 -8.12 4.74
N LEU A 18 9.46 -7.61 3.97
CA LEU A 18 9.64 -7.30 2.55
C LEU A 18 10.69 -6.20 2.32
N ARG A 19 10.65 -5.14 3.13
CA ARG A 19 11.66 -4.06 3.09
C ARG A 19 13.06 -4.60 3.32
N ALA A 20 13.25 -5.39 4.38
CA ALA A 20 14.54 -5.96 4.74
C ALA A 20 15.10 -6.91 3.67
N ARG A 21 14.23 -7.55 2.87
CA ARG A 21 14.61 -8.43 1.76
C ARG A 21 14.91 -7.69 0.46
N GLY A 22 14.81 -6.36 0.42
CA GLY A 22 14.97 -5.58 -0.81
C GLY A 22 13.82 -5.75 -1.80
N THR A 23 12.66 -6.24 -1.36
CA THR A 23 11.48 -6.42 -2.23
C THR A 23 10.71 -5.08 -2.32
N PRO A 24 10.28 -4.65 -3.52
CA PRO A 24 9.43 -3.48 -3.67
C PRO A 24 8.17 -3.58 -2.81
N VAL A 25 7.95 -2.58 -1.97
CA VAL A 25 6.80 -2.59 -1.04
C VAL A 25 6.34 -1.18 -0.71
N SER A 26 5.03 -1.00 -0.66
CA SER A 26 4.40 0.19 -0.09
C SER A 26 3.53 -0.23 1.08
N TYR A 27 3.48 0.59 2.13
CA TYR A 27 2.64 0.35 3.30
C TYR A 27 1.87 1.62 3.64
N VAL A 28 0.54 1.51 3.68
CA VAL A 28 -0.37 2.61 4.03
C VAL A 28 -1.27 2.11 5.15
N GLU A 29 -1.33 2.86 6.25
CA GLU A 29 -2.20 2.56 7.38
C GLU A 29 -3.22 3.68 7.56
N PHE A 30 -4.50 3.31 7.67
CA PHE A 30 -5.59 4.26 7.86
C PHE A 30 -6.03 4.28 9.33
N ALA A 31 -6.02 5.46 9.94
CA ALA A 31 -6.51 5.66 11.31
C ALA A 31 -8.04 5.67 11.34
N GLY A 32 -8.64 5.09 12.39
CA GLY A 32 -10.10 5.01 12.57
C GLY A 32 -10.81 3.98 11.69
N GLU A 33 -10.07 3.09 11.02
CA GLU A 33 -10.61 2.04 10.15
C GLU A 33 -10.31 0.67 10.75
N GLY A 34 -11.32 -0.21 10.75
CA GLY A 34 -11.25 -1.59 11.27
C GLY A 34 -11.19 -2.63 10.15
N HIS A 35 -11.71 -3.84 10.42
CA HIS A 35 -11.76 -4.89 9.40
C HIS A 35 -12.71 -4.54 8.26
N GLY A 36 -12.14 -4.28 7.08
CA GLY A 36 -12.83 -3.75 5.92
C GLY A 36 -13.10 -2.25 6.05
N PHE A 37 -12.53 -1.46 5.13
CA PHE A 37 -12.67 -0.01 5.15
C PHE A 37 -14.12 0.42 4.90
N ARG A 38 -14.58 1.44 5.63
CA ARG A 38 -15.97 1.93 5.52
C ARG A 38 -16.08 3.36 5.04
N ARG A 39 -15.13 4.23 5.35
CA ARG A 39 -15.20 5.61 4.88
C ARG A 39 -14.82 5.66 3.40
N SER A 40 -15.59 6.42 2.63
CA SER A 40 -15.39 6.55 1.19
C SER A 40 -14.02 7.12 0.84
N ASP A 41 -13.52 8.07 1.62
CA ASP A 41 -12.18 8.67 1.45
C ASP A 41 -11.06 7.62 1.58
N THR A 42 -11.17 6.73 2.56
CA THR A 42 -10.22 5.64 2.79
C THR A 42 -10.28 4.63 1.64
N ILE A 43 -11.48 4.25 1.21
CA ILE A 43 -11.66 3.30 0.10
C ILE A 43 -11.03 3.87 -1.18
N ILE A 44 -11.32 5.13 -1.50
CA ILE A 44 -10.75 5.81 -2.68
C ILE A 44 -9.22 5.87 -2.55
N ALA A 45 -8.70 6.31 -1.40
CA ALA A 45 -7.25 6.39 -1.19
C ALA A 45 -6.55 5.03 -1.32
N ALA A 46 -7.16 3.96 -0.79
CA ALA A 46 -6.64 2.60 -0.91
C ALA A 46 -6.61 2.13 -2.37
N LEU A 47 -7.72 2.27 -3.11
CA LEU A 47 -7.82 1.86 -4.51
C LEU A 47 -6.87 2.65 -5.42
N MET A 48 -6.78 3.97 -5.22
CA MET A 48 -5.88 4.83 -6.00
C MET A 48 -4.40 4.53 -5.70
N SER A 49 -4.06 4.24 -4.45
CA SER A 49 -2.70 3.84 -4.07
C SER A 49 -2.33 2.46 -4.62
N GLU A 50 -3.28 1.52 -4.61
CA GLU A 50 -3.12 0.20 -5.23
C GLU A 50 -2.89 0.32 -6.74
N TYR A 51 -3.69 1.15 -7.43
CA TYR A 51 -3.50 1.38 -8.86
C TYR A 51 -2.14 2.04 -9.16
N ALA A 52 -1.73 3.03 -8.38
CA ALA A 52 -0.41 3.66 -8.50
C ALA A 52 0.72 2.65 -8.34
N PHE A 53 0.59 1.73 -7.38
CA PHE A 53 1.56 0.66 -7.15
C PHE A 53 1.63 -0.30 -8.35
N TYR A 54 0.48 -0.75 -8.87
CA TYR A 54 0.46 -1.61 -10.05
C TYR A 54 1.03 -0.92 -11.28
N ALA A 55 0.69 0.35 -11.51
CA ALA A 55 1.23 1.10 -12.63
C ALA A 55 2.76 1.19 -12.56
N ALA A 56 3.33 1.48 -11.39
CA ALA A 56 4.77 1.53 -11.19
C ALA A 56 5.45 0.16 -11.39
N ILE A 57 4.93 -0.88 -10.74
CA ILE A 57 5.55 -2.23 -10.76
C ILE A 57 5.44 -2.90 -12.13
N LEU A 58 4.30 -2.75 -12.80
CA LEU A 58 4.03 -3.40 -14.09
C LEU A 58 4.43 -2.52 -15.29
N GLY A 59 4.90 -1.29 -15.06
CA GLY A 59 5.29 -0.36 -16.11
C GLY A 59 4.11 0.12 -16.96
N LEU A 60 2.92 0.27 -16.35
CA LEU A 60 1.73 0.75 -17.05
C LEU A 60 1.73 2.27 -17.15
N SER A 61 1.08 2.80 -18.18
CA SER A 61 0.82 4.23 -18.35
C SER A 61 -0.66 4.49 -18.02
N PRO A 62 -0.99 4.91 -16.79
CA PRO A 62 -2.36 5.21 -16.42
C PRO A 62 -2.88 6.42 -17.20
N GLU A 63 -4.16 6.39 -17.58
CA GLU A 63 -4.83 7.51 -18.26
C GLU A 63 -5.20 8.64 -17.29
N GLU A 64 -5.44 8.29 -16.02
CA GLU A 64 -5.76 9.22 -14.95
C GLU A 64 -4.52 9.59 -14.12
N GLU A 65 -4.59 10.73 -13.43
CA GLU A 65 -3.56 11.18 -12.51
C GLU A 65 -3.63 10.37 -11.21
N LEU A 66 -2.57 9.62 -10.93
CA LEU A 66 -2.47 8.76 -9.75
C LEU A 66 -1.78 9.47 -8.58
N PRO A 67 -2.14 9.16 -7.33
CA PRO A 67 -1.47 9.73 -6.17
C PRO A 67 0.00 9.34 -6.15
N ALA A 68 0.85 10.24 -5.68
CA ALA A 68 2.23 9.92 -5.37
C ALA A 68 2.26 8.96 -4.17
N ILE A 69 2.81 7.76 -4.38
CA ILE A 69 3.02 6.78 -3.31
C ILE A 69 4.51 6.52 -3.12
N SER A 70 4.91 6.25 -1.87
CA SER A 70 6.27 5.76 -1.58
C SER A 70 6.32 4.26 -1.83
N ILE A 71 7.27 3.82 -2.65
CA ILE A 71 7.57 2.40 -2.85
C ILE A 71 9.01 2.18 -2.42
N ASP A 72 9.20 1.54 -1.27
CA ASP A 72 10.51 1.17 -0.78
C ASP A 72 11.13 0.12 -1.70
N ASN A 73 12.45 0.16 -1.89
CA ASN A 73 13.20 -0.76 -2.76
C ASN A 73 12.78 -0.73 -4.25
N PHE A 74 12.27 0.41 -4.76
CA PHE A 74 11.92 0.57 -6.17
C PHE A 74 12.68 1.75 -6.82
N PRO A 75 13.24 1.60 -8.05
CA PRO A 75 13.33 0.35 -8.82
C PRO A 75 14.13 -0.71 -8.05
N PRO A 76 13.84 -2.01 -8.27
CA PRO A 76 14.51 -3.08 -7.54
C PRO A 76 16.03 -2.99 -7.78
N PRO A 77 16.86 -3.26 -6.76
CA PRO A 77 18.30 -3.33 -6.96
C PRO A 77 18.63 -4.37 -8.03
N ALA A 78 19.61 -4.03 -8.89
CA ALA A 78 20.09 -4.89 -9.97
C ALA A 78 20.74 -6.18 -9.45
#